data_AF-A0A2C9LTX2-F1
#
_entry.id   AF-A0A2C9LTX2-F1
#
_cell.length_a   1.000
_cell.length_b   1.000
_cell.length_c   1.000
_cell.angle_alpha   90.00
_cell.angle_beta   90.00
_cell.angle_gamma   90.00
#
_symmetry.space_group_name_H-M   'P 1'
#
loop_
_entity.id
_entity.type
_entity.pdbx_description
1 polymer ?
#
loop_
_entity_poly.entity_id
_entity_poly.type
_entity_poly.pdbx_seq_one_letter_code
_entity_poly.pdbx_strand_id
1 'polypeptide(L)'
;MDIQNSFRTKERDAIFTSITGSTGNIVEVFGAPMVGKSSLIDQVVQEITSFDFTNGKRTLCYRIQCKNIYTLQDLFAQISTVLCPDKFQTATEDLKNFYDMNYILQHIKKTVDTFPRSRHILVFHKCESFHANGSSHSFLSFLGEIVTTLQCTDLNFHLVFSTYKRFSLSGYRTSQVNVGMLIDPWDILHLLKQYAPGVDVIPYVYICQRYLCLPEAIVQLATQYVSKNVYMPKVLEHFLRRDLTFLTQIFQSRLIEVYDWLTKYELECISRINSTGCNPFCKDFVESLLGHDKRGSRSYHSLVTNLVIEEFDHSNQLFVHPLVLYKCSLDRPVTGQESLNKVNSYTQFIGHILVKAEKNIQLHGVRGQPYGCHRLDWPNIKHLFLTALQGDFKDIFRVAVVARRLMMVLDPNDAKRFYGGLYRTTETYGSPRESAVMEACLGHITASGAGVDFRRALEHLNSALDTLETSGPTFVYKWALRKKAIILYRMSRYPESKIFFQQAKSVRHEIVLPPSDKQTFCVSDLQVLEDDLIGEIYETIPMIFSGENEEALKKMMTLYETIHDRYTDHPDYDVLLNSIGLAFQRGYQDLPRALEWYTKSLKQRSLLVRINPQSMLVTLNNIAMIKLRTGDLGTCS
;
A
#
# COMPACT_ATOMS: atom_id res chain seq x y z
N MET A 1 3.80 -33.47 25.14
CA MET A 1 2.82 -32.43 25.49
C MET A 1 2.38 -31.79 24.19
N ASP A 2 1.41 -32.44 23.54
CA ASP A 2 0.91 -32.12 22.21
C ASP A 2 -0.07 -30.95 22.29
N ILE A 3 0.44 -29.74 22.05
CA ILE A 3 -0.42 -28.61 21.74
C ILE A 3 -0.77 -28.73 20.25
N GLN A 4 -1.73 -29.59 19.93
CA GLN A 4 -2.52 -29.49 18.69
C GLN A 4 -3.29 -28.15 18.74
N ASN A 5 -2.62 -27.07 18.37
CA ASN A 5 -3.20 -25.74 18.22
C ASN A 5 -4.32 -25.80 17.16
N SER A 6 -5.56 -25.62 17.61
CA SER A 6 -6.77 -25.75 16.80
C SER A 6 -7.03 -24.50 15.97
N PHE A 7 -7.43 -24.69 14.73
CA PHE A 7 -7.87 -23.63 13.81
C PHE A 7 -9.20 -23.03 14.31
N ARG A 8 -9.31 -21.70 14.36
CA ARG A 8 -10.51 -20.95 14.80
C ARG A 8 -11.11 -21.44 16.12
N THR A 9 -10.27 -21.69 17.13
CA THR A 9 -10.72 -22.25 18.41
C THR A 9 -11.86 -21.46 19.04
N LYS A 10 -11.79 -20.12 19.02
CA LYS A 10 -12.80 -19.26 19.66
C LYS A 10 -14.17 -19.43 19.03
N GLU A 11 -14.29 -19.31 17.71
CA GLU A 11 -15.57 -19.44 17.01
C GLU A 11 -16.08 -20.88 17.07
N ARG A 12 -15.18 -21.85 16.93
CA ARG A 12 -15.50 -23.27 17.02
C ARG A 12 -16.11 -23.62 18.39
N ASP A 13 -15.46 -23.21 19.47
CA ASP A 13 -15.90 -23.48 20.83
C ASP A 13 -17.20 -22.72 21.16
N ALA A 14 -17.39 -21.51 20.59
CA ALA A 14 -18.63 -20.75 20.72
C ALA A 14 -19.82 -21.44 20.02
N ILE A 15 -19.63 -21.97 18.81
CA ILE A 15 -20.66 -22.75 18.10
C ILE A 15 -20.93 -24.05 18.86
N PHE A 16 -19.87 -24.77 19.27
CA PHE A 16 -19.99 -26.01 20.03
C PHE A 16 -20.82 -25.79 21.30
N THR A 17 -20.44 -24.81 22.12
CA THR A 17 -21.12 -24.48 23.38
C THR A 17 -22.57 -24.06 23.14
N SER A 18 -22.83 -23.30 22.08
CA SER A 18 -24.18 -22.85 21.72
C SER A 18 -25.09 -24.00 21.29
N ILE A 19 -24.54 -25.00 20.60
CA ILE A 19 -25.29 -26.22 20.23
C ILE A 19 -25.44 -27.13 21.46
N THR A 20 -24.43 -27.30 22.31
CA THR A 20 -24.50 -28.28 23.41
C THR A 20 -25.14 -27.76 24.70
N GLY A 21 -25.26 -26.44 24.87
CA GLY A 21 -25.62 -25.81 26.15
C GLY A 21 -27.08 -25.96 26.56
N SER A 22 -28.04 -25.77 25.65
CA SER A 22 -29.48 -25.86 25.95
C SER A 22 -30.28 -26.35 24.75
N THR A 23 -31.34 -27.14 25.00
CA THR A 23 -32.23 -27.63 23.94
C THR A 23 -33.04 -26.50 23.31
N GLY A 24 -33.28 -26.59 22.01
CA GLY A 24 -34.05 -25.62 21.24
C GLY A 24 -33.36 -24.26 21.03
N ASN A 25 -32.03 -24.21 21.09
CA ASN A 25 -31.28 -23.01 20.76
C ASN A 25 -31.24 -22.78 19.24
N ILE A 26 -31.43 -21.52 18.82
CA ILE A 26 -31.23 -21.07 17.44
C ILE A 26 -29.86 -20.40 17.37
N VAL A 27 -28.94 -21.01 16.63
CA VAL A 27 -27.57 -20.53 16.45
C VAL A 27 -27.43 -19.92 15.07
N GLU A 28 -27.24 -18.60 15.00
CA GLU A 28 -26.84 -17.91 13.79
C GLU A 28 -25.31 -17.86 13.72
N VAL A 29 -24.75 -18.39 12.64
CA VAL A 29 -23.33 -18.26 12.32
C VAL A 29 -23.21 -17.32 11.13
N PHE A 30 -22.83 -16.07 11.40
CA PHE A 30 -22.78 -15.01 10.40
C PHE A 30 -21.34 -14.56 10.14
N GLY A 31 -21.09 -13.96 8.98
CA GLY A 31 -19.74 -13.61 8.54
C GLY A 31 -19.70 -13.31 7.05
N ALA A 32 -18.72 -12.55 6.56
CA ALA A 32 -18.60 -12.22 5.14
C ALA A 32 -18.53 -13.46 4.20
N PRO A 33 -18.75 -13.31 2.89
CA PRO A 33 -18.52 -14.39 1.91
C PRO A 33 -17.14 -15.06 2.07
N MET A 34 -17.02 -16.35 1.74
CA MET A 34 -15.75 -17.11 1.76
C MET A 34 -15.00 -17.26 3.11
N VAL A 35 -15.50 -16.73 4.23
CA VAL A 35 -14.83 -16.86 5.55
C VAL A 35 -14.90 -18.26 6.18
N GLY A 36 -15.55 -19.23 5.51
CA GLY A 36 -15.55 -20.64 5.94
C GLY A 36 -16.68 -21.07 6.88
N LYS A 37 -17.76 -20.28 7.01
CA LYS A 37 -18.90 -20.55 7.91
C LYS A 37 -19.44 -21.99 7.82
N SER A 38 -19.84 -22.43 6.64
CA SER A 38 -20.44 -23.76 6.44
C SER A 38 -19.49 -24.88 6.84
N SER A 39 -18.22 -24.77 6.44
CA SER A 39 -17.18 -25.73 6.79
C SER A 39 -16.95 -25.79 8.30
N LEU A 40 -16.94 -24.64 8.99
CA LEU A 40 -16.79 -24.57 10.43
C LEU A 40 -17.98 -25.22 11.16
N ILE A 41 -19.21 -24.96 10.71
CA ILE A 41 -20.41 -25.62 11.27
C ILE A 41 -20.31 -27.14 11.08
N ASP A 42 -19.97 -27.60 9.88
CA ASP A 42 -19.88 -29.04 9.58
C ASP A 42 -18.81 -29.73 10.43
N GLN A 43 -17.67 -29.07 10.66
CA GLN A 43 -16.61 -29.54 11.56
C GLN A 43 -17.13 -29.66 13.00
N VAL A 44 -17.76 -28.62 13.54
CA VAL A 44 -18.31 -28.64 14.91
C VAL A 44 -19.38 -29.72 15.05
N VAL A 45 -20.27 -29.87 14.08
CA VAL A 45 -21.30 -30.91 14.11
C VAL A 45 -20.68 -32.31 14.07
N GLN A 46 -19.60 -32.52 13.33
CA GLN A 46 -18.86 -33.77 13.32
C GLN A 46 -18.15 -34.05 14.66
N GLU A 47 -17.58 -33.02 15.29
CA GLU A 47 -17.01 -33.11 16.64
C GLU A 47 -18.07 -33.50 17.67
N ILE A 48 -19.25 -32.85 17.65
CA ILE A 48 -20.38 -33.19 18.52
C ILE A 48 -20.85 -34.62 18.28
N THR A 49 -20.96 -35.05 17.03
CA THR A 49 -21.38 -36.41 16.67
C THR A 49 -20.40 -37.45 17.21
N SER A 50 -19.10 -37.17 17.11
CA SER A 50 -18.04 -38.04 17.62
C SER A 50 -18.06 -38.10 19.14
N PHE A 51 -18.22 -36.95 19.81
CA PHE A 51 -18.35 -36.85 21.26
C PHE A 51 -19.57 -37.60 21.78
N ASP A 52 -20.74 -37.40 21.17
CA ASP A 52 -21.96 -38.10 21.55
C ASP A 52 -21.82 -39.62 21.35
N PHE A 53 -21.22 -40.07 20.24
CA PHE A 53 -20.96 -41.49 19.98
C PHE A 53 -20.10 -42.12 21.07
N THR A 54 -19.02 -41.46 21.49
CA THR A 54 -18.16 -41.95 22.59
C THR A 54 -18.89 -42.04 23.94
N ASN A 55 -19.96 -41.25 24.13
CA ASN A 55 -20.80 -41.23 25.32
C ASN A 55 -22.07 -42.09 25.18
N GLY A 56 -22.18 -42.92 24.14
CA GLY A 56 -23.33 -43.78 23.91
C GLY A 56 -24.61 -43.04 23.50
N LYS A 57 -24.50 -41.77 23.08
CA LYS A 57 -25.58 -40.96 22.53
C LYS A 57 -25.50 -40.95 21.00
N ARG A 58 -26.64 -40.78 20.33
CA ARG A 58 -26.72 -40.67 18.87
C ARG A 58 -27.03 -39.24 18.48
N THR A 59 -26.31 -38.70 17.49
CA THR A 59 -26.58 -37.39 16.88
C THR A 59 -27.08 -37.60 15.45
N LEU A 60 -28.17 -36.94 15.09
CA LEU A 60 -28.74 -36.94 13.74
C LEU A 60 -28.68 -35.51 13.20
N CYS A 61 -27.96 -35.33 12.09
CA CYS A 61 -27.78 -34.02 11.45
C CYS A 61 -28.53 -33.97 10.12
N TYR A 62 -29.34 -32.94 9.93
CA TYR A 62 -30.10 -32.68 8.70
C TYR A 62 -29.55 -31.40 8.05
N ARG A 63 -28.97 -31.53 6.86
CA ARG A 63 -28.33 -30.41 6.16
C ARG A 63 -29.23 -29.90 5.04
N ILE A 64 -29.63 -28.64 5.13
CA ILE A 64 -30.55 -27.98 4.21
C ILE A 64 -29.76 -26.85 3.52
N GLN A 65 -29.65 -26.92 2.19
CA GLN A 65 -28.97 -25.89 1.40
C GLN A 65 -29.97 -24.81 0.99
N CYS A 66 -29.81 -23.60 1.48
CA CYS A 66 -30.69 -22.45 1.21
C CYS A 66 -30.16 -21.51 0.13
N LYS A 67 -29.05 -21.86 -0.54
CA LYS A 67 -28.48 -21.03 -1.61
C LYS A 67 -29.51 -20.86 -2.73
N ASN A 68 -29.80 -19.60 -3.09
CA ASN A 68 -30.79 -19.22 -4.10
C ASN A 68 -32.24 -19.63 -3.77
N ILE A 69 -32.56 -19.85 -2.49
CA ILE A 69 -33.93 -20.07 -2.03
C ILE A 69 -34.50 -18.73 -1.55
N TYR A 70 -35.54 -18.24 -2.24
CA TYR A 70 -36.13 -16.94 -1.93
C TYR A 70 -37.47 -17.06 -1.20
N THR A 71 -38.19 -18.16 -1.36
CA THR A 71 -39.53 -18.33 -0.78
C THR A 71 -39.54 -19.40 0.31
N LEU A 72 -40.49 -19.30 1.26
CA LEU A 72 -40.70 -20.38 2.24
C LEU A 72 -41.17 -21.67 1.56
N GLN A 73 -41.93 -21.56 0.47
CA GLN A 73 -42.37 -22.69 -0.33
C GLN A 73 -41.20 -23.53 -0.86
N ASP A 74 -40.20 -22.86 -1.45
CA ASP A 74 -38.99 -23.52 -1.95
C ASP A 74 -38.17 -24.12 -0.80
N LEU A 75 -38.12 -23.44 0.35
CA LEU A 75 -37.50 -23.98 1.56
C LEU A 75 -38.20 -25.25 2.04
N PHE A 76 -39.53 -25.26 2.06
CA PHE A 76 -40.33 -26.41 2.49
C PHE A 76 -40.12 -27.62 1.59
N ALA A 77 -40.02 -27.40 0.28
CA ALA A 77 -39.63 -28.44 -0.66
C ALA A 77 -38.23 -29.00 -0.33
N GLN A 78 -37.26 -28.12 -0.06
CA GLN A 78 -35.89 -28.52 0.30
C GLN A 78 -35.81 -29.25 1.65
N ILE A 79 -36.62 -28.88 2.63
CA ILE A 79 -36.72 -29.59 3.91
C ILE A 79 -37.29 -30.99 3.67
N SER A 80 -38.34 -31.10 2.87
CA SER A 80 -39.01 -32.36 2.58
C SER A 80 -38.07 -33.36 1.88
N THR A 81 -37.24 -32.89 0.94
CA THR A 81 -36.25 -33.76 0.27
C THR A 81 -35.18 -34.28 1.23
N VAL A 82 -34.77 -33.47 2.22
CA VAL A 82 -33.74 -33.85 3.21
C VAL A 82 -34.31 -34.82 4.26
N LEU A 83 -35.56 -34.62 4.70
CA LEU A 83 -36.17 -35.45 5.74
C LEU A 83 -36.76 -36.76 5.19
N CYS A 84 -37.18 -36.80 3.93
CA CYS A 84 -37.77 -37.98 3.28
C CYS A 84 -37.19 -38.22 1.87
N PRO A 85 -35.96 -38.72 1.75
CA PRO A 85 -35.35 -39.00 0.45
C PRO A 85 -36.12 -40.06 -0.36
N ASP A 86 -36.74 -41.05 0.30
CA ASP A 86 -37.34 -42.23 -0.37
C ASP A 86 -38.75 -41.99 -0.96
N LYS A 87 -39.44 -40.91 -0.57
CA LYS A 87 -40.83 -40.67 -0.98
C LYS A 87 -41.00 -39.83 -2.26
N PHE A 88 -39.95 -39.15 -2.71
CA PHE A 88 -40.02 -38.27 -3.88
C PHE A 88 -40.15 -39.02 -5.22
N GLN A 89 -39.99 -40.35 -5.23
CA GLN A 89 -40.10 -41.16 -6.44
C GLN A 89 -41.50 -41.74 -6.70
N THR A 90 -42.45 -41.67 -5.75
CA THR A 90 -43.69 -42.49 -5.83
C THR A 90 -45.03 -41.80 -5.54
N ALA A 91 -45.12 -40.49 -5.27
CA ALA A 91 -46.41 -39.87 -4.93
C ALA A 91 -46.69 -38.55 -5.66
N THR A 92 -47.59 -38.59 -6.65
CA THR A 92 -48.14 -37.41 -7.36
C THR A 92 -49.27 -36.71 -6.61
N GLU A 93 -49.86 -37.34 -5.58
CA GLU A 93 -51.03 -36.79 -4.87
C GLU A 93 -50.69 -35.88 -3.66
N ASP A 94 -49.50 -35.99 -3.06
CA ASP A 94 -49.09 -35.18 -1.90
C ASP A 94 -48.45 -33.82 -2.26
N LEU A 95 -48.29 -33.53 -3.56
CA LEU A 95 -47.55 -32.34 -4.04
C LEU A 95 -48.17 -31.00 -3.63
N LYS A 96 -49.48 -30.96 -3.35
CA LYS A 96 -50.16 -29.73 -2.88
C LYS A 96 -49.88 -29.41 -1.40
N ASN A 97 -49.52 -30.41 -0.59
CA ASN A 97 -49.35 -30.24 0.85
C ASN A 97 -47.92 -29.81 1.25
N PHE A 98 -46.92 -29.97 0.37
CA PHE A 98 -45.53 -29.55 0.64
C PHE A 98 -45.35 -28.03 0.78
N TYR A 99 -46.38 -27.25 0.48
CA TYR A 99 -46.37 -25.79 0.61
C TYR A 99 -47.01 -25.29 1.92
N ASP A 100 -47.56 -26.19 2.75
CA ASP A 100 -48.16 -25.85 4.04
C ASP A 100 -47.13 -25.94 5.18
N MET A 101 -46.97 -24.84 5.91
CA MET A 101 -46.10 -24.75 7.08
C MET A 101 -46.47 -25.81 8.14
N ASN A 102 -47.76 -26.03 8.40
CA ASN A 102 -48.21 -26.98 9.42
C ASN A 102 -47.82 -28.41 9.04
N TYR A 103 -47.94 -28.76 7.75
CA TYR A 103 -47.52 -30.05 7.23
C TYR A 103 -46.02 -30.28 7.47
N ILE A 104 -45.18 -29.29 7.14
CA ILE A 104 -43.72 -29.36 7.35
C ILE A 104 -43.37 -29.48 8.84
N LEU A 105 -44.02 -28.69 9.70
CA LEU A 105 -43.79 -28.75 11.16
C LEU A 105 -44.15 -30.12 11.73
N GLN A 106 -45.30 -30.69 11.34
CA GLN A 106 -45.68 -32.04 11.72
C GLN A 106 -44.68 -33.08 11.21
N HIS A 107 -44.13 -32.87 10.02
CA HIS A 107 -43.19 -33.80 9.45
C HIS A 107 -41.82 -33.76 10.14
N ILE A 108 -41.32 -32.57 10.46
CA ILE A 108 -40.13 -32.37 11.31
C ILE A 108 -40.36 -33.06 12.65
N LYS A 109 -41.50 -32.78 13.31
CA LYS A 109 -41.86 -33.39 14.59
C LYS A 109 -41.85 -34.91 14.54
N LYS A 110 -42.53 -35.51 13.55
CA LYS A 110 -42.54 -36.96 13.34
C LYS A 110 -41.13 -37.54 13.17
N THR A 111 -40.26 -36.84 12.46
CA THR A 111 -38.88 -37.28 12.21
C THR A 111 -38.04 -37.25 13.50
N VAL A 112 -38.20 -36.22 14.33
CA VAL A 112 -37.53 -36.12 15.64
C VAL A 112 -38.10 -37.15 16.62
N ASP A 113 -39.43 -37.34 16.65
CA ASP A 113 -40.12 -38.33 17.49
C ASP A 113 -39.75 -39.78 17.16
N THR A 114 -39.26 -40.05 15.94
CA THR A 114 -38.79 -41.39 15.55
C THR A 114 -37.54 -41.81 16.35
N PHE A 115 -36.76 -40.85 16.85
CA PHE A 115 -35.52 -41.10 17.59
C PHE A 115 -35.39 -40.23 18.85
N PRO A 116 -36.29 -40.37 19.85
CA PRO A 116 -36.45 -39.39 20.94
C PRO A 116 -35.24 -39.29 21.88
N ARG A 117 -34.35 -40.28 21.88
CA ARG A 117 -33.10 -40.29 22.66
C ARG A 117 -31.90 -39.69 21.92
N SER A 118 -32.07 -39.34 20.64
CA SER A 118 -31.02 -38.77 19.82
C SER A 118 -31.00 -37.25 19.95
N ARG A 119 -29.82 -36.65 19.77
CA ARG A 119 -29.69 -35.22 19.53
C ARG A 119 -29.98 -34.94 18.06
N HIS A 120 -30.86 -34.00 17.75
CA HIS A 120 -31.19 -33.60 16.39
C HIS A 120 -30.62 -32.21 16.09
N ILE A 121 -29.90 -32.07 14.98
CA ILE A 121 -29.32 -30.78 14.56
C ILE A 121 -29.80 -30.50 13.15
N LEU A 122 -30.58 -29.44 12.97
CA LEU A 122 -30.97 -28.97 11.64
C LEU A 122 -30.06 -27.81 11.26
N VAL A 123 -29.34 -27.97 10.16
CA VAL A 123 -28.36 -27.00 9.66
C VAL A 123 -28.85 -26.39 8.36
N PHE A 124 -29.15 -25.10 8.37
CA PHE A 124 -29.55 -24.32 7.20
C PHE A 124 -28.35 -23.52 6.66
N HIS A 125 -27.77 -23.96 5.56
CA HIS A 125 -26.63 -23.29 4.95
C HIS A 125 -27.06 -22.20 3.99
N LYS A 126 -26.35 -21.06 3.98
CA LYS A 126 -26.50 -19.95 3.01
C LYS A 126 -27.90 -19.31 2.97
N CYS A 127 -28.37 -18.78 4.10
CA CYS A 127 -29.71 -18.20 4.25
C CYS A 127 -29.84 -16.72 3.84
N GLU A 128 -28.79 -16.12 3.27
CA GLU A 128 -28.75 -14.72 2.82
C GLU A 128 -29.90 -14.30 1.88
N SER A 129 -30.41 -15.21 1.04
CA SER A 129 -31.44 -14.91 0.05
C SER A 129 -32.76 -14.46 0.69
N PHE A 130 -33.09 -14.96 1.89
CA PHE A 130 -34.25 -14.50 2.67
C PHE A 130 -34.05 -13.08 3.22
N HIS A 131 -32.81 -12.65 3.39
CA HIS A 131 -32.52 -11.27 3.76
C HIS A 131 -32.64 -10.35 2.55
N ALA A 132 -32.04 -10.75 1.42
CA ALA A 132 -32.02 -9.97 0.19
C ALA A 132 -33.42 -9.64 -0.35
N ASN A 133 -34.40 -10.54 -0.19
CA ASN A 133 -35.77 -10.33 -0.66
C ASN A 133 -36.76 -9.79 0.39
N GLY A 134 -36.29 -9.44 1.59
CA GLY A 134 -37.14 -8.94 2.67
C GLY A 134 -37.96 -10.00 3.43
N SER A 135 -37.76 -11.30 3.16
CA SER A 135 -38.45 -12.41 3.85
C SER A 135 -37.80 -12.82 5.18
N SER A 136 -36.92 -12.00 5.76
CA SER A 136 -36.21 -12.34 7.00
C SER A 136 -37.17 -12.66 8.14
N HIS A 137 -38.22 -11.84 8.32
CA HIS A 137 -39.20 -12.06 9.37
C HIS A 137 -39.94 -13.40 9.18
N SER A 138 -40.33 -13.73 7.96
CA SER A 138 -41.03 -14.99 7.65
C SER A 138 -40.14 -16.21 7.91
N PHE A 139 -38.86 -16.14 7.53
CA PHE A 139 -37.89 -17.20 7.82
C PHE A 139 -37.65 -17.37 9.32
N LEU A 140 -37.41 -16.28 10.05
CA LEU A 140 -37.20 -16.35 11.50
C LEU A 140 -38.47 -16.82 12.25
N SER A 141 -39.64 -16.37 11.82
CA SER A 141 -40.93 -16.82 12.34
C SER A 141 -41.07 -18.33 12.18
N PHE A 142 -40.76 -18.86 10.99
CA PHE A 142 -40.76 -20.29 10.73
C PHE A 142 -39.77 -21.07 11.64
N LEU A 143 -38.55 -20.58 11.83
CA LEU A 143 -37.61 -21.21 12.78
C LEU A 143 -38.15 -21.18 14.22
N GLY A 144 -38.82 -20.09 14.61
CA GLY A 144 -39.51 -19.97 15.89
C GLY A 144 -40.65 -20.99 16.05
N GLU A 145 -41.45 -21.21 15.00
CA GLU A 145 -42.52 -22.20 15.00
C GLU A 145 -41.97 -23.64 15.10
N ILE A 146 -40.83 -23.94 14.47
CA ILE A 146 -40.13 -25.23 14.69
C ILE A 146 -39.77 -25.38 16.17
N VAL A 147 -39.18 -24.33 16.76
CA VAL A 147 -38.77 -24.36 18.16
C VAL A 147 -39.97 -24.57 19.08
N THR A 148 -41.04 -23.81 18.91
CA THR A 148 -42.28 -23.92 19.70
C THR A 148 -42.92 -25.30 19.56
N THR A 149 -42.97 -25.83 18.34
CA THR A 149 -43.56 -27.15 18.06
C THR A 149 -42.80 -28.29 18.75
N LEU A 150 -41.47 -28.18 18.83
CA LEU A 150 -40.59 -29.22 19.40
C LEU A 150 -40.25 -28.99 20.89
N GLN A 151 -40.49 -27.82 21.45
CA GLN A 151 -40.25 -27.56 22.88
C GLN A 151 -41.20 -28.35 23.79
N CYS A 152 -42.42 -28.64 23.33
CA CYS A 152 -43.41 -29.38 24.11
C CYS A 152 -43.11 -30.88 24.30
N THR A 153 -42.01 -31.39 23.74
CA THR A 153 -41.74 -32.84 23.66
C THR A 153 -40.50 -33.31 24.40
N ASP A 154 -39.83 -32.47 25.21
CA ASP A 154 -38.55 -32.77 25.90
C ASP A 154 -37.42 -33.25 24.95
N LEU A 155 -37.55 -33.01 23.65
CA LEU A 155 -36.61 -33.50 22.63
C LEU A 155 -35.34 -32.64 22.60
N ASN A 156 -34.20 -33.31 22.43
CA ASN A 156 -32.89 -32.67 22.33
C ASN A 156 -32.63 -32.21 20.87
N PHE A 157 -33.19 -31.07 20.48
CA PHE A 157 -33.03 -30.52 19.14
C PHE A 157 -32.33 -29.15 19.12
N HIS A 158 -31.63 -28.83 18.04
CA HIS A 158 -30.94 -27.55 17.83
C HIS A 158 -31.09 -27.08 16.38
N LEU A 159 -31.20 -25.77 16.19
CA LEU A 159 -31.24 -25.14 14.88
C LEU A 159 -29.97 -24.32 14.69
N VAL A 160 -29.28 -24.53 13.57
CA VAL A 160 -28.09 -23.76 13.20
C VAL A 160 -28.31 -23.23 11.80
N PHE A 161 -28.02 -21.96 11.55
CA PHE A 161 -28.04 -21.44 10.20
C PHE A 161 -26.87 -20.50 9.91
N SER A 162 -26.42 -20.49 8.67
CA SER A 162 -25.31 -19.66 8.22
C SER A 162 -25.76 -18.58 7.24
N THR A 163 -25.18 -17.39 7.32
CA THR A 163 -25.53 -16.24 6.47
C THR A 163 -24.37 -15.25 6.36
N TYR A 164 -24.33 -14.41 5.32
CA TYR A 164 -23.44 -13.24 5.29
C TYR A 164 -24.13 -11.91 5.60
N LYS A 165 -25.44 -11.93 5.83
CA LYS A 165 -26.23 -10.81 6.36
C LYS A 165 -26.71 -11.16 7.75
N ARG A 166 -26.45 -10.28 8.72
CA ARG A 166 -26.88 -10.49 10.11
C ARG A 166 -28.41 -10.38 10.22
N PHE A 167 -29.04 -11.38 10.80
CA PHE A 167 -30.46 -11.38 11.12
C PHE A 167 -30.69 -10.72 12.49
N SER A 168 -31.81 -10.01 12.63
CA SER A 168 -32.22 -9.41 13.90
C SER A 168 -32.88 -10.47 14.79
N LEU A 169 -32.07 -11.38 15.34
CA LEU A 169 -32.55 -12.37 16.30
C LEU A 169 -32.89 -11.71 17.64
N SER A 170 -34.08 -12.01 18.16
CA SER A 170 -34.50 -11.66 19.52
C SER A 170 -35.13 -12.88 20.20
N GLY A 171 -34.87 -13.07 21.50
CA GLY A 171 -35.39 -14.20 22.28
C GLY A 171 -34.38 -14.77 23.26
N TYR A 172 -34.86 -15.58 24.21
CA TYR A 172 -34.04 -16.16 25.30
C TYR A 172 -33.20 -17.39 24.89
N ARG A 173 -33.39 -17.93 23.68
CA ARG A 173 -32.69 -19.11 23.16
C ARG A 173 -32.13 -18.86 21.77
N THR A 174 -31.47 -17.73 21.62
CA THR A 174 -30.75 -17.38 20.40
C THR A 174 -29.29 -17.13 20.74
N SER A 175 -28.41 -17.52 19.83
CA SER A 175 -26.97 -17.28 19.92
C SER A 175 -26.46 -16.85 18.56
N GLN A 176 -25.53 -15.89 18.56
CA GLN A 176 -24.94 -15.35 17.34
C GLN A 176 -23.42 -15.53 17.42
N VAL A 177 -22.83 -16.17 16.42
CA VAL A 177 -21.39 -16.34 16.30
C VAL A 177 -20.92 -15.66 15.03
N ASN A 178 -20.04 -14.67 15.16
CA ASN A 178 -19.39 -14.01 14.04
C ASN A 178 -18.16 -14.81 13.60
N VAL A 179 -18.02 -15.06 12.31
CA VAL A 179 -16.86 -15.70 11.69
C VAL A 179 -16.18 -14.67 10.79
N GLY A 180 -15.09 -14.09 11.28
CA GLY A 180 -14.31 -13.06 10.58
C GLY A 180 -13.34 -13.61 9.53
N MET A 181 -12.58 -12.73 8.89
CA MET A 181 -11.44 -13.09 8.06
C MET A 181 -10.34 -13.78 8.88
N LEU A 182 -9.48 -14.55 8.21
CA LEU A 182 -8.29 -15.13 8.84
C LEU A 182 -7.22 -14.05 9.00
N ILE A 183 -7.30 -13.30 10.09
CA ILE A 183 -6.33 -12.25 10.44
C ILE A 183 -5.22 -12.81 11.34
N ASP A 184 -5.50 -13.85 12.15
CA ASP A 184 -4.49 -14.48 13.00
C ASP A 184 -3.45 -15.25 12.16
N PRO A 185 -2.15 -14.92 12.22
CA PRO A 185 -1.09 -15.66 11.54
C PRO A 185 -1.06 -17.15 11.87
N TRP A 186 -1.47 -17.55 13.08
CA TRP A 186 -1.45 -18.96 13.51
C TRP A 186 -2.52 -19.79 12.81
N ASP A 187 -3.71 -19.25 12.61
CA ASP A 187 -4.77 -19.92 11.85
C ASP A 187 -4.36 -20.10 10.38
N ILE A 188 -3.73 -19.07 9.79
CA ILE A 188 -3.19 -19.14 8.43
C ILE A 188 -2.08 -20.20 8.35
N LEU A 189 -1.16 -20.21 9.32
CA LEU A 189 -0.08 -21.19 9.37
C LEU A 189 -0.62 -22.62 9.48
N HIS A 190 -1.64 -22.83 10.33
CA HIS A 190 -2.28 -24.13 10.48
C HIS A 190 -2.89 -24.61 9.17
N LEU A 191 -3.65 -23.73 8.50
CA LEU A 191 -4.28 -24.03 7.22
C LEU A 191 -3.23 -24.33 6.13
N LEU A 192 -2.16 -23.55 6.05
CA LEU A 192 -1.08 -23.80 5.10
C LEU A 192 -0.38 -25.14 5.38
N LYS A 193 -0.08 -25.48 6.65
CA LYS A 193 0.53 -26.77 7.00
C LYS A 193 -0.36 -27.96 6.63
N GLN A 194 -1.67 -27.81 6.79
CA GLN A 194 -2.64 -28.85 6.46
C GLN A 194 -2.71 -29.12 4.95
N TYR A 195 -2.68 -28.06 4.14
CA TYR A 195 -2.89 -28.15 2.68
C TYR A 195 -1.61 -28.10 1.83
N ALA A 196 -0.46 -27.85 2.45
CA ALA A 196 0.86 -27.97 1.85
C ALA A 196 1.82 -28.72 2.79
N PRO A 197 1.51 -29.99 3.13
CA PRO A 197 2.35 -30.77 4.04
C PRO A 197 3.75 -30.97 3.44
N GLY A 198 4.78 -30.83 4.28
CA GLY A 198 6.18 -31.04 3.88
C GLY A 198 6.87 -29.83 3.23
N VAL A 199 6.20 -28.68 3.09
CA VAL A 199 6.79 -27.43 2.60
C VAL A 199 7.04 -26.47 3.78
N ASP A 200 8.10 -25.67 3.71
CA ASP A 200 8.27 -24.54 4.63
C ASP A 200 7.26 -23.43 4.27
N VAL A 201 6.15 -23.43 5.00
CA VAL A 201 5.02 -22.52 4.74
C VAL A 201 5.13 -21.18 5.48
N ILE A 202 6.11 -21.01 6.40
CA ILE A 202 6.24 -19.80 7.22
C ILE A 202 6.35 -18.52 6.36
N PRO A 203 7.14 -18.49 5.26
CA PRO A 203 7.25 -17.29 4.42
C PRO A 203 5.95 -16.86 3.74
N TYR A 204 4.97 -17.77 3.62
CA TYR A 204 3.70 -17.53 2.94
C TYR A 204 2.61 -16.98 3.86
N VAL A 205 2.79 -17.07 5.18
CA VAL A 205 1.80 -16.63 6.18
C VAL A 205 1.48 -15.15 6.01
N TYR A 206 2.51 -14.29 5.99
CA TYR A 206 2.33 -12.84 5.84
C TYR A 206 1.73 -12.47 4.47
N ILE A 207 2.10 -13.19 3.41
CA ILE A 207 1.53 -12.98 2.07
C ILE A 207 0.03 -13.29 2.08
N CYS A 208 -0.36 -14.42 2.68
CA CYS A 208 -1.76 -14.81 2.80
C CYS A 208 -2.55 -13.82 3.67
N GLN A 209 -1.97 -13.39 4.80
CA GLN A 209 -2.55 -12.39 5.69
C GLN A 209 -2.69 -11.01 5.03
N ARG A 210 -1.85 -10.69 4.05
CA ARG A 210 -1.87 -9.40 3.37
C ARG A 210 -2.84 -9.36 2.19
N TYR A 211 -2.93 -10.44 1.43
CA TYR A 211 -3.61 -10.43 0.13
C TYR A 211 -4.86 -11.30 0.06
N LEU A 212 -4.97 -12.34 0.89
CA LEU A 212 -6.02 -13.35 0.76
C LEU A 212 -6.99 -13.38 1.94
N CYS A 213 -6.48 -13.43 3.18
CA CYS A 213 -7.23 -13.43 4.47
C CYS A 213 -8.47 -14.35 4.53
N LEU A 214 -8.64 -15.27 3.59
CA LEU A 214 -9.87 -16.04 3.38
C LEU A 214 -9.50 -17.52 3.29
N PRO A 215 -10.13 -18.40 4.09
CA PRO A 215 -9.76 -19.81 4.12
C PRO A 215 -9.80 -20.47 2.73
N GLU A 216 -10.89 -20.27 1.97
CA GLU A 216 -11.04 -20.88 0.65
C GLU A 216 -9.94 -20.43 -0.33
N ALA A 217 -9.57 -19.14 -0.31
CA ALA A 217 -8.51 -18.59 -1.14
C ALA A 217 -7.12 -19.13 -0.75
N ILE A 218 -6.85 -19.23 0.56
CA ILE A 218 -5.58 -19.76 1.08
C ILE A 218 -5.46 -21.25 0.75
N VAL A 219 -6.53 -22.03 0.89
CA VAL A 219 -6.55 -23.47 0.52
C VAL A 219 -6.28 -23.65 -0.97
N GLN A 220 -6.94 -22.87 -1.83
CA GLN A 220 -6.68 -22.92 -3.27
C GLN A 220 -5.22 -22.58 -3.60
N LEU A 221 -4.68 -21.51 -3.00
CA LEU A 221 -3.28 -21.12 -3.18
C LEU A 221 -2.32 -22.21 -2.68
N ALA A 222 -2.60 -22.81 -1.52
CA ALA A 222 -1.77 -23.85 -0.93
C ALA A 222 -1.74 -25.12 -1.80
N THR A 223 -2.90 -25.59 -2.21
CA THR A 223 -3.06 -26.85 -2.99
C THR A 223 -2.55 -26.72 -4.42
N GLN A 224 -2.72 -25.55 -5.05
CA GLN A 224 -2.33 -25.36 -6.44
C GLN A 224 -0.86 -24.95 -6.61
N TYR A 225 -0.32 -24.16 -5.69
CA TYR A 225 0.99 -23.50 -5.88
C TYR A 225 2.02 -23.84 -4.80
N VAL A 226 1.65 -23.73 -3.51
CA VAL A 226 2.62 -23.88 -2.41
C VAL A 226 3.05 -25.34 -2.23
N SER A 227 2.09 -26.26 -2.15
CA SER A 227 2.35 -27.71 -1.98
C SER A 227 3.20 -28.31 -3.10
N LYS A 228 3.12 -27.72 -4.29
CA LYS A 228 3.88 -28.14 -5.48
C LYS A 228 5.21 -27.37 -5.64
N ASN A 229 5.55 -26.48 -4.70
CA ASN A 229 6.73 -25.59 -4.76
C ASN A 229 6.84 -24.83 -6.09
N VAL A 230 5.71 -24.43 -6.70
CA VAL A 230 5.70 -23.79 -8.03
C VAL A 230 6.35 -22.42 -7.98
N TYR A 231 6.10 -21.66 -6.90
CA TYR A 231 6.55 -20.28 -6.77
C TYR A 231 7.25 -20.02 -5.44
N MET A 232 8.39 -19.34 -5.53
CA MET A 232 9.04 -18.73 -4.37
C MET A 232 8.15 -17.61 -3.79
N PRO A 233 8.19 -17.36 -2.46
CA PRO A 233 7.31 -16.40 -1.79
C PRO A 233 7.26 -15.01 -2.46
N LYS A 234 8.42 -14.45 -2.84
CA LYS A 234 8.52 -13.14 -3.51
C LYS A 234 7.82 -13.09 -4.88
N VAL A 235 7.86 -14.20 -5.62
CA VAL A 235 7.23 -14.30 -6.94
C VAL A 235 5.72 -14.40 -6.77
N LEU A 236 5.27 -15.18 -5.80
CA LEU A 236 3.85 -15.30 -5.47
C LEU A 236 3.25 -13.96 -4.99
N GLU A 237 3.97 -13.23 -4.14
CA GLU A 237 3.59 -11.88 -3.73
C GLU A 237 3.47 -10.93 -4.93
N HIS A 238 4.37 -11.04 -5.91
CA HIS A 238 4.30 -10.27 -7.14
C HIS A 238 3.02 -10.58 -7.94
N PHE A 239 2.67 -11.85 -8.11
CA PHE A 239 1.45 -12.26 -8.81
C PHE A 239 0.20 -11.78 -8.11
N LEU A 240 0.09 -12.01 -6.79
CA LEU A 240 -1.04 -11.53 -5.99
C LEU A 240 -1.22 -10.01 -6.05
N ARG A 241 -0.13 -9.27 -6.27
CA ARG A 241 -0.15 -7.80 -6.33
C ARG A 241 -0.47 -7.24 -7.72
N ARG A 242 0.00 -7.89 -8.80
CA ARG A 242 0.00 -7.30 -10.15
C ARG A 242 -0.73 -8.10 -11.20
N ASP A 243 -0.95 -9.39 -10.96
CA ASP A 243 -1.55 -10.28 -11.93
C ASP A 243 -3.02 -10.50 -11.64
N LEU A 244 -3.85 -9.72 -12.35
CA LEU A 244 -5.29 -9.82 -12.22
C LEU A 244 -5.79 -11.20 -12.69
N THR A 245 -5.12 -11.82 -13.68
CA THR A 245 -5.51 -13.14 -14.18
C THR A 245 -5.26 -14.23 -13.14
N PHE A 246 -4.19 -14.10 -12.35
CA PHE A 246 -3.93 -14.96 -11.20
C PHE A 246 -5.04 -14.83 -10.15
N LEU A 247 -5.42 -13.59 -9.78
CA LEU A 247 -6.52 -13.36 -8.84
C LEU A 247 -7.88 -13.83 -9.38
N THR A 248 -8.10 -13.76 -10.69
CA THR A 248 -9.30 -14.31 -11.34
C THR A 248 -9.43 -15.81 -11.09
N GLN A 249 -8.34 -16.58 -11.12
CA GLN A 249 -8.40 -18.02 -10.84
C GLN A 249 -8.85 -18.32 -9.41
N ILE A 250 -8.57 -17.40 -8.46
CA ILE A 250 -8.93 -17.56 -7.05
C ILE A 250 -10.36 -17.09 -6.76
N PHE A 251 -10.74 -15.92 -7.29
CA PHE A 251 -11.94 -15.20 -6.83
C PHE A 251 -13.13 -15.20 -7.81
N GLN A 252 -12.92 -15.52 -9.10
CA GLN A 252 -13.94 -15.31 -10.13
C GLN A 252 -15.26 -16.03 -9.84
N SER A 253 -15.20 -17.25 -9.31
CA SER A 253 -16.38 -18.05 -8.99
C SER A 253 -17.27 -17.47 -7.89
N ARG A 254 -16.75 -16.51 -7.11
CA ARG A 254 -17.41 -15.89 -5.96
C ARG A 254 -17.77 -14.43 -6.18
N LEU A 255 -17.45 -13.87 -7.34
CA LEU A 255 -17.68 -12.45 -7.64
C LEU A 255 -19.17 -12.07 -7.57
N ILE A 256 -20.06 -13.00 -7.94
CA ILE A 256 -21.51 -12.78 -7.87
C ILE A 256 -21.99 -12.43 -6.46
N GLU A 257 -21.38 -13.05 -5.44
CA GLU A 257 -21.74 -12.84 -4.03
C GLU A 257 -21.46 -11.39 -3.59
N VAL A 258 -20.52 -10.68 -4.23
CA VAL A 258 -20.24 -9.27 -3.94
C VAL A 258 -21.38 -8.35 -4.37
N TYR A 259 -22.02 -8.64 -5.51
CA TYR A 259 -23.12 -7.83 -6.03
C TYR A 259 -24.39 -7.97 -5.17
N ASP A 260 -24.61 -9.17 -4.63
CA ASP A 260 -25.74 -9.43 -3.72
C ASP A 260 -25.47 -8.93 -2.29
N TRP A 261 -24.19 -8.78 -1.93
CA TRP A 261 -23.78 -8.37 -0.60
C TRP A 261 -23.73 -6.84 -0.42
N LEU A 262 -23.18 -6.11 -1.40
CA LEU A 262 -22.83 -4.70 -1.27
C LEU A 262 -23.54 -3.78 -2.26
N THR A 263 -23.84 -2.57 -1.79
CA THR A 263 -24.40 -1.52 -2.63
C THR A 263 -23.35 -0.91 -3.56
N LYS A 264 -23.79 -0.30 -4.67
CA LYS A 264 -22.91 0.46 -5.57
C LYS A 264 -22.09 1.54 -4.85
N TYR A 265 -22.70 2.19 -3.86
CA TYR A 265 -22.05 3.23 -3.07
C TYR A 265 -20.94 2.67 -2.18
N GLU A 266 -21.17 1.54 -1.52
CA GLU A 266 -20.13 0.88 -0.71
C GLU A 266 -18.96 0.41 -1.58
N LEU A 267 -19.23 -0.10 -2.78
CA LEU A 267 -18.17 -0.45 -3.75
C LEU A 267 -17.36 0.78 -4.19
N GLU A 268 -17.99 1.96 -4.31
CA GLU A 268 -17.28 3.20 -4.61
C GLU A 268 -16.36 3.61 -3.45
N CYS A 269 -16.85 3.54 -2.21
CA CYS A 269 -16.04 3.78 -1.02
C CYS A 269 -14.83 2.84 -0.95
N ILE A 270 -15.03 1.55 -1.22
CA ILE A 270 -13.94 0.56 -1.20
C ILE A 270 -12.99 0.76 -2.37
N SER A 271 -13.47 1.20 -3.53
CA SER A 271 -12.61 1.53 -4.68
C SER A 271 -11.61 2.64 -4.34
N ARG A 272 -12.04 3.64 -3.53
CA ARG A 272 -11.15 4.66 -2.97
C ARG A 272 -10.15 4.03 -2.01
N ILE A 273 -10.56 3.17 -1.08
CA ILE A 273 -9.62 2.49 -0.16
C ILE A 273 -8.60 1.66 -0.95
N ASN A 274 -9.06 0.89 -1.94
CA ASN A 274 -8.23 0.03 -2.78
C ASN A 274 -7.24 0.81 -3.66
N SER A 275 -7.42 2.13 -3.88
CA SER A 275 -6.45 2.91 -4.67
C SER A 275 -5.15 3.17 -3.91
N THR A 276 -5.18 3.01 -2.59
CA THR A 276 -4.10 3.42 -1.68
C THR A 276 -3.15 2.30 -1.29
N GLY A 277 -3.54 1.03 -1.48
CA GLY A 277 -2.69 -0.10 -1.10
C GLY A 277 -3.43 -1.43 -0.93
N CYS A 278 -2.91 -2.24 0.00
CA CYS A 278 -3.41 -3.57 0.34
C CYS A 278 -3.43 -3.68 1.87
N ASN A 279 -4.14 -4.68 2.41
CA ASN A 279 -4.22 -4.88 3.86
C ASN A 279 -2.84 -5.01 4.56
N PRO A 280 -2.77 -4.78 5.87
CA PRO A 280 -3.74 -4.02 6.66
C PRO A 280 -3.69 -2.52 6.35
N PHE A 281 -4.80 -1.83 6.57
CA PHE A 281 -4.91 -0.37 6.50
C PHE A 281 -4.90 0.25 7.91
N CYS A 282 -4.46 1.50 8.03
CA CYS A 282 -4.61 2.25 9.27
C CYS A 282 -6.07 2.74 9.43
N LYS A 283 -6.67 2.64 10.62
CA LYS A 283 -8.07 3.05 10.85
C LYS A 283 -8.28 4.53 10.60
N ASP A 284 -7.46 5.38 11.22
CA ASP A 284 -7.51 6.84 11.02
C ASP A 284 -7.39 7.20 9.53
N PHE A 285 -6.59 6.44 8.79
CA PHE A 285 -6.42 6.64 7.35
C PHE A 285 -7.71 6.31 6.57
N VAL A 286 -8.33 5.16 6.83
CA VAL A 286 -9.60 4.78 6.17
C VAL A 286 -10.72 5.76 6.52
N GLU A 287 -10.82 6.17 7.78
CA GLU A 287 -11.80 7.17 8.22
C GLU A 287 -11.56 8.53 7.53
N SER A 288 -10.31 8.98 7.41
CA SER A 288 -9.97 10.21 6.70
C SER A 288 -10.32 10.15 5.19
N LEU A 289 -10.14 8.98 4.57
CA LEU A 289 -10.38 8.77 3.14
C LEU A 289 -11.87 8.74 2.79
N LEU A 290 -12.69 8.21 3.68
CA LEU A 290 -14.15 8.23 3.55
C LEU A 290 -14.74 9.59 3.93
N GLY A 291 -13.97 10.44 4.61
CA GLY A 291 -14.31 11.81 4.98
C GLY A 291 -14.85 11.92 6.41
N HIS A 292 -14.52 13.02 7.09
CA HIS A 292 -15.00 13.33 8.46
C HIS A 292 -16.43 13.87 8.50
N ASP A 293 -17.12 13.96 7.37
CA ASP A 293 -18.52 14.40 7.35
C ASP A 293 -19.48 13.28 7.80
N LYS A 294 -20.74 13.64 8.06
CA LYS A 294 -21.76 12.67 8.48
C LYS A 294 -21.98 11.55 7.45
N ARG A 295 -21.60 11.74 6.18
CA ARG A 295 -21.73 10.72 5.15
C ARG A 295 -20.59 9.71 5.27
N GLY A 296 -19.33 10.14 5.37
CA GLY A 296 -18.17 9.28 5.53
C GLY A 296 -18.23 8.42 6.79
N SER A 297 -18.65 8.99 7.92
CA SER A 297 -18.86 8.22 9.16
C SER A 297 -19.94 7.14 9.01
N ARG A 298 -21.04 7.43 8.30
CA ARG A 298 -22.08 6.45 8.00
C ARG A 298 -21.57 5.37 7.05
N SER A 299 -20.75 5.73 6.07
CA SER A 299 -20.15 4.79 5.12
C SER A 299 -19.21 3.82 5.83
N TYR A 300 -18.32 4.33 6.70
CA TYR A 300 -17.45 3.49 7.52
C TYR A 300 -18.27 2.51 8.37
N HIS A 301 -19.27 3.02 9.10
CA HIS A 301 -20.14 2.19 9.91
C HIS A 301 -20.92 1.16 9.10
N SER A 302 -21.38 1.51 7.89
CA SER A 302 -22.03 0.58 6.96
C SER A 302 -21.08 -0.55 6.54
N LEU A 303 -19.84 -0.23 6.19
CA LEU A 303 -18.83 -1.22 5.79
C LEU A 303 -18.45 -2.17 6.93
N VAL A 304 -18.34 -1.66 8.15
CA VAL A 304 -18.10 -2.49 9.35
C VAL A 304 -19.33 -3.36 9.66
N THR A 305 -20.53 -2.78 9.62
CA THR A 305 -21.79 -3.50 9.91
C THR A 305 -22.05 -4.60 8.88
N ASN A 306 -21.72 -4.36 7.61
CA ASN A 306 -21.79 -5.34 6.54
C ASN A 306 -20.61 -6.31 6.54
N LEU A 307 -19.67 -6.24 7.50
CA LEU A 307 -18.51 -7.13 7.64
C LEU A 307 -17.52 -7.07 6.46
N VAL A 308 -17.47 -5.94 5.78
CA VAL A 308 -16.49 -5.68 4.71
C VAL A 308 -15.16 -5.26 5.30
N ILE A 309 -15.22 -4.50 6.39
CA ILE A 309 -14.07 -4.05 7.16
C ILE A 309 -14.10 -4.75 8.51
N GLU A 310 -12.97 -5.33 8.89
CA GLU A 310 -12.76 -5.95 10.19
C GLU A 310 -11.64 -5.22 10.92
N GLU A 311 -11.90 -4.80 12.15
CA GLU A 311 -10.91 -4.15 13.00
C GLU A 311 -10.09 -5.21 13.74
N PHE A 312 -8.77 -5.08 13.76
CA PHE A 312 -7.91 -6.02 14.51
C PHE A 312 -7.68 -5.50 15.93
N ASP A 313 -8.23 -6.24 16.91
CA ASP A 313 -8.28 -5.86 18.33
C ASP A 313 -6.93 -5.29 18.85
N HIS A 314 -7.02 -4.15 19.56
CA HIS A 314 -5.90 -3.42 20.17
C HIS A 314 -4.87 -2.81 19.22
N SER A 315 -5.05 -2.92 17.91
CA SER A 315 -4.22 -2.28 16.91
C SER A 315 -5.02 -1.23 16.13
N ASN A 316 -4.37 -0.17 15.66
CA ASN A 316 -5.00 0.81 14.76
C ASN A 316 -5.13 0.26 13.32
N GLN A 317 -5.27 -1.06 13.16
CA GLN A 317 -5.25 -1.77 11.88
C GLN A 317 -6.63 -2.30 11.51
N LEU A 318 -6.94 -2.18 10.23
CA LEU A 318 -8.17 -2.63 9.59
C LEU A 318 -7.83 -3.57 8.43
N PHE A 319 -8.68 -4.57 8.24
CA PHE A 319 -8.64 -5.46 7.08
C PHE A 319 -9.89 -5.23 6.24
N VAL A 320 -9.70 -5.03 4.94
CA VAL A 320 -10.77 -4.95 3.96
C VAL A 320 -10.88 -6.29 3.25
N HIS A 321 -12.11 -6.77 3.07
CA HIS A 321 -12.38 -8.07 2.48
C HIS A 321 -11.74 -8.27 1.09
N PRO A 322 -10.80 -9.22 0.91
CA PRO A 322 -10.01 -9.33 -0.33
C PRO A 322 -10.81 -9.61 -1.60
N LEU A 323 -11.92 -10.36 -1.52
CA LEU A 323 -12.82 -10.55 -2.66
C LEU A 323 -13.39 -9.21 -3.19
N VAL A 324 -13.61 -8.24 -2.29
CA VAL A 324 -14.14 -6.93 -2.68
C VAL A 324 -13.05 -6.03 -3.24
N LEU A 325 -11.83 -6.09 -2.67
CA LEU A 325 -10.67 -5.42 -3.26
C LEU A 325 -10.38 -5.93 -4.68
N TYR A 326 -10.49 -7.23 -4.91
CA TYR A 326 -10.39 -7.84 -6.24
C TYR A 326 -11.50 -7.29 -7.18
N LYS A 327 -12.76 -7.28 -6.73
CA LYS A 327 -13.88 -6.72 -7.50
C LYS A 327 -13.64 -5.25 -7.90
N CYS A 328 -13.20 -4.41 -6.96
CA CYS A 328 -12.88 -3.01 -7.23
C CYS A 328 -11.68 -2.86 -8.17
N SER A 329 -10.76 -3.84 -8.22
CA SER A 329 -9.64 -3.85 -9.15
C SER A 329 -10.07 -4.17 -10.59
N LEU A 330 -11.11 -4.98 -10.78
CA LEU A 330 -11.70 -5.27 -12.09
C LEU A 330 -12.44 -4.07 -12.70
N ASP A 331 -13.11 -3.27 -11.88
CA ASP A 331 -13.93 -2.13 -12.34
C ASP A 331 -13.11 -0.87 -12.68
N ARG A 332 -11.77 -0.94 -12.62
CA ARG A 332 -10.92 0.19 -12.99
C ARG A 332 -10.82 0.29 -14.51
N PRO A 333 -11.12 1.46 -15.12
CA PRO A 333 -10.92 1.65 -16.55
C PRO A 333 -9.43 1.46 -16.91
N VAL A 334 -9.17 0.73 -17.99
CA VAL A 334 -7.82 0.36 -18.49
C VAL A 334 -6.95 1.60 -18.75
N THR A 335 -7.55 2.76 -19.07
CA THR A 335 -6.85 4.05 -19.22
C THR A 335 -6.30 4.63 -17.91
N GLY A 336 -6.82 4.21 -16.75
CA GLY A 336 -6.33 4.59 -15.43
C GLY A 336 -5.26 3.64 -14.87
N GLN A 337 -5.08 2.44 -15.43
CA GLN A 337 -4.06 1.50 -14.95
C GLN A 337 -2.64 1.99 -15.21
N GLU A 338 -2.37 2.68 -16.33
CA GLU A 338 -1.04 3.27 -16.57
C GLU A 338 -0.77 4.50 -15.70
N SER A 339 -1.78 5.32 -15.41
CA SER A 339 -1.62 6.49 -14.53
C SER A 339 -1.52 6.08 -13.06
N LEU A 340 -2.31 5.12 -12.58
CA LEU A 340 -2.24 4.61 -11.20
C LEU A 340 -1.04 3.70 -10.95
N ASN A 341 -0.58 2.90 -11.93
CA ASN A 341 0.68 2.15 -11.78
C ASN A 341 1.89 3.09 -11.70
N LYS A 342 1.85 4.22 -12.43
CA LYS A 342 2.85 5.29 -12.34
C LYS A 342 2.71 6.06 -11.02
N VAL A 343 1.51 6.45 -10.60
CA VAL A 343 1.25 7.08 -9.29
C VAL A 343 1.71 6.18 -8.14
N ASN A 344 1.43 4.87 -8.17
CA ASN A 344 1.95 3.92 -7.18
C ASN A 344 3.48 3.79 -7.19
N SER A 345 4.12 3.91 -8.36
CA SER A 345 5.59 3.93 -8.44
C SER A 345 6.18 5.26 -7.96
N TYR A 346 5.49 6.38 -8.22
CA TYR A 346 5.86 7.72 -7.80
C TYR A 346 5.69 7.88 -6.29
N THR A 347 4.57 7.43 -5.71
CA THR A 347 4.34 7.42 -4.27
C THR A 347 5.26 6.46 -3.55
N GLN A 348 5.60 5.30 -4.13
CA GLN A 348 6.65 4.43 -3.60
C GLN A 348 8.02 5.12 -3.55
N PHE A 349 8.40 5.81 -4.63
CA PHE A 349 9.66 6.56 -4.66
C PHE A 349 9.65 7.71 -3.65
N ILE A 350 8.58 8.51 -3.61
CA ILE A 350 8.38 9.60 -2.64
C ILE A 350 8.46 9.05 -1.21
N GLY A 351 7.79 7.94 -0.91
CA GLY A 351 7.83 7.28 0.40
C GLY A 351 9.22 6.76 0.76
N HIS A 352 9.93 6.17 -0.21
CA HIS A 352 11.31 5.75 -0.02
C HIS A 352 12.23 6.93 0.33
N ILE A 353 12.13 8.03 -0.44
CA ILE A 353 12.90 9.25 -0.18
C ILE A 353 12.54 9.85 1.18
N LEU A 354 11.26 9.89 1.58
CA LEU A 354 10.83 10.37 2.89
C LEU A 354 11.47 9.58 4.02
N VAL A 355 11.43 8.24 3.97
CA VAL A 355 12.06 7.38 4.97
C VAL A 355 13.58 7.58 5.01
N LYS A 356 14.21 7.71 3.84
CA LYS A 356 15.67 7.93 3.72
C LYS A 356 16.08 9.28 4.30
N ALA A 357 15.29 10.33 4.07
CA ALA A 357 15.47 11.67 4.62
C ALA A 357 15.27 11.71 6.14
N GLU A 358 14.22 11.06 6.66
CA GLU A 358 13.97 10.97 8.11
C GLU A 358 15.08 10.19 8.84
N LYS A 359 15.51 9.06 8.28
CA LYS A 359 16.63 8.28 8.82
C LYS A 359 17.93 9.10 8.83
N ASN A 360 18.16 9.93 7.82
CA ASN A 360 19.29 10.84 7.75
C ASN A 360 19.25 11.88 8.89
N ILE A 361 18.11 12.55 9.07
CA ILE A 361 17.92 13.52 10.17
C ILE A 361 18.16 12.86 11.53
N GLN A 362 17.65 11.64 11.74
CA GLN A 362 17.86 10.89 12.98
C GLN A 362 19.33 10.55 13.24
N LEU A 363 20.09 10.19 12.19
CA LEU A 363 21.51 9.84 12.31
C LEU A 363 22.42 11.04 12.58
N HIS A 364 22.05 12.23 12.10
CA HIS A 364 22.89 13.43 12.17
C HIS A 364 22.40 14.48 13.21
N GLY A 365 21.26 14.25 13.86
CA GLY A 365 20.78 15.01 15.03
C GLY A 365 20.48 16.49 14.74
N VAL A 366 20.61 17.36 15.75
CA VAL A 366 20.36 18.82 15.65
C VAL A 366 21.33 19.54 14.68
N ARG A 367 22.42 18.88 14.29
CA ARG A 367 23.38 19.32 13.26
C ARG A 367 23.09 18.75 11.86
N GLY A 368 22.04 17.92 11.71
CA GLY A 368 21.67 17.28 10.46
C GLY A 368 20.64 18.10 9.68
N GLN A 369 21.07 18.80 8.64
CA GLN A 369 20.15 19.21 7.58
C GLN A 369 19.69 17.95 6.82
N PRO A 370 18.43 17.86 6.35
CA PRO A 370 18.06 16.83 5.38
C PRO A 370 18.94 17.00 4.15
N TYR A 371 19.76 16.01 3.84
CA TYR A 371 20.78 16.11 2.80
C TYR A 371 20.20 16.53 1.44
N GLY A 372 20.45 17.77 1.01
CA GLY A 372 19.87 18.37 -0.20
C GLY A 372 18.65 19.27 0.04
N CYS A 373 18.40 19.70 1.29
CA CYS A 373 17.32 20.60 1.70
C CYS A 373 17.72 21.40 2.95
N HIS A 374 17.38 22.70 3.00
CA HIS A 374 17.53 23.49 4.21
C HIS A 374 16.68 22.94 5.37
N ARG A 375 17.21 22.96 6.61
CA ARG A 375 16.47 22.45 7.79
C ARG A 375 15.14 23.17 8.02
N LEU A 376 15.08 24.48 7.76
CA LEU A 376 13.85 25.26 7.93
C LEU A 376 12.80 24.97 6.85
N ASP A 377 13.22 24.50 5.67
CA ASP A 377 12.30 24.09 4.60
C ASP A 377 11.78 22.66 4.81
N TRP A 378 12.48 21.85 5.62
CA TRP A 378 12.12 20.44 5.82
C TRP A 378 10.69 20.21 6.30
N PRO A 379 10.14 20.93 7.29
CA PRO A 379 8.75 20.70 7.71
C PRO A 379 7.76 20.90 6.56
N ASN A 380 8.01 21.89 5.71
CA ASN A 380 7.15 22.21 4.57
C ASN A 380 7.30 21.16 3.46
N ILE A 381 8.53 20.75 3.15
CA ILE A 381 8.80 19.67 2.20
C ILE A 381 8.21 18.35 2.72
N LYS A 382 8.41 17.99 3.98
CA LYS A 382 7.80 16.81 4.61
C LYS A 382 6.29 16.84 4.49
N HIS A 383 5.65 17.98 4.75
CA HIS A 383 4.22 18.14 4.53
C HIS A 383 3.85 17.84 3.08
N LEU A 384 4.56 18.43 2.09
CA LEU A 384 4.32 18.15 0.67
C LEU A 384 4.49 16.67 0.31
N PHE A 385 5.49 15.97 0.87
CA PHE A 385 5.64 14.53 0.69
C PHE A 385 4.43 13.76 1.23
N LEU A 386 3.99 14.07 2.45
CA LEU A 386 2.82 13.44 3.06
C LEU A 386 1.53 13.72 2.26
N THR A 387 1.37 14.96 1.78
CA THR A 387 0.26 15.33 0.88
C THR A 387 0.34 14.53 -0.42
N ALA A 388 1.50 14.46 -1.08
CA ALA A 388 1.65 13.73 -2.34
C ALA A 388 1.52 12.21 -2.21
N LEU A 389 1.78 11.64 -1.03
CA LEU A 389 1.52 10.22 -0.75
C LEU A 389 0.03 9.89 -0.71
N GLN A 390 -0.80 10.88 -0.42
CA GLN A 390 -2.27 10.77 -0.31
C GLN A 390 -3.01 11.53 -1.41
N GLY A 391 -2.26 12.26 -2.23
CA GLY A 391 -2.75 13.28 -3.16
C GLY A 391 -2.77 12.82 -4.60
N ASP A 392 -3.04 13.76 -5.50
CA ASP A 392 -3.15 13.49 -6.92
C ASP A 392 -1.83 13.71 -7.67
N PHE A 393 -1.87 13.63 -9.00
CA PHE A 393 -0.69 13.86 -9.83
C PHE A 393 -0.09 15.26 -9.65
N LYS A 394 -0.90 16.29 -9.37
CA LYS A 394 -0.40 17.65 -9.16
C LYS A 394 0.38 17.76 -7.86
N ASP A 395 -0.01 17.03 -6.82
CA ASP A 395 0.76 16.96 -5.57
C ASP A 395 2.11 16.28 -5.79
N ILE A 396 2.13 15.17 -6.54
CA ILE A 396 3.37 14.47 -6.93
C ILE A 396 4.27 15.39 -7.77
N PHE A 397 3.68 16.08 -8.75
CA PHE A 397 4.39 17.04 -9.58
C PHE A 397 4.98 18.18 -8.73
N ARG A 398 4.23 18.70 -7.77
CA ARG A 398 4.70 19.74 -6.86
C ARG A 398 5.87 19.26 -6.01
N VAL A 399 5.81 18.03 -5.47
CA VAL A 399 6.96 17.42 -4.79
C VAL A 399 8.16 17.32 -5.73
N ALA A 400 7.95 16.89 -6.97
CA ALA A 400 9.00 16.77 -7.97
C ALA A 400 9.67 18.12 -8.30
N VAL A 401 8.96 19.25 -8.18
CA VAL A 401 9.53 20.61 -8.37
C VAL A 401 10.24 21.09 -7.11
N VAL A 402 9.55 21.06 -5.96
CA VAL A 402 10.01 21.68 -4.71
C VAL A 402 11.10 20.83 -4.05
N ALA A 403 10.95 19.51 -4.00
CA ALA A 403 11.89 18.61 -3.34
C ALA A 403 12.96 18.03 -4.28
N ARG A 404 13.07 18.57 -5.49
CA ARG A 404 13.87 17.96 -6.57
C ARG A 404 15.30 17.63 -6.16
N ARG A 405 15.92 18.55 -5.44
CA ARG A 405 17.30 18.42 -5.03
C ARG A 405 17.48 17.29 -4.04
N LEU A 406 16.68 17.27 -2.97
CA LEU A 406 16.65 16.20 -1.97
C LEU A 406 16.51 14.83 -2.65
N MET A 407 15.56 14.72 -3.58
CA MET A 407 15.28 13.46 -4.31
C MET A 407 16.47 13.02 -5.17
N MET A 408 17.02 13.92 -5.98
CA MET A 408 18.15 13.63 -6.88
C MET A 408 19.44 13.30 -6.14
N VAL A 409 19.63 13.87 -4.94
CA VAL A 409 20.83 13.68 -4.13
C VAL A 409 20.76 12.39 -3.30
N LEU A 410 19.60 12.06 -2.74
CA LEU A 410 19.42 10.86 -1.92
C LEU A 410 19.34 9.57 -2.74
N ASP A 411 18.77 9.61 -3.95
CA ASP A 411 18.69 8.45 -4.83
C ASP A 411 18.72 8.81 -6.32
N PRO A 412 19.90 9.10 -6.90
CA PRO A 412 19.99 9.64 -8.25
C PRO A 412 19.49 8.66 -9.33
N ASN A 413 19.66 7.35 -9.13
CA ASN A 413 19.29 6.35 -10.13
C ASN A 413 17.77 6.17 -10.21
N ASP A 414 17.10 6.07 -9.06
CA ASP A 414 15.65 5.98 -9.04
C ASP A 414 15.00 7.35 -9.31
N ALA A 415 15.64 8.46 -8.94
CA ALA A 415 15.23 9.80 -9.37
C ALA A 415 15.23 9.92 -10.90
N LYS A 416 16.25 9.38 -11.60
CA LYS A 416 16.29 9.38 -13.08
C LYS A 416 15.07 8.69 -13.69
N ARG A 417 14.65 7.55 -13.12
CA ARG A 417 13.44 6.83 -13.54
C ARG A 417 12.17 7.62 -13.21
N PHE A 418 12.10 8.19 -12.01
CA PHE A 418 10.99 9.02 -11.55
C PHE A 418 10.76 10.23 -12.47
N TYR A 419 11.79 11.04 -12.72
CA TYR A 419 11.69 12.20 -13.61
C TYR A 419 11.45 11.81 -15.07
N GLY A 420 12.02 10.71 -15.56
CA GLY A 420 11.72 10.19 -16.90
C GLY A 420 10.29 9.66 -17.05
N GLY A 421 9.68 9.19 -15.96
CA GLY A 421 8.25 8.88 -15.91
C GLY A 421 7.40 10.14 -15.94
N LEU A 422 7.69 11.09 -15.05
CA LEU A 422 6.95 12.35 -14.95
C LEU A 422 7.00 13.14 -16.25
N TYR A 423 8.17 13.27 -16.88
CA TYR A 423 8.32 13.97 -18.15
C TYR A 423 7.40 13.39 -19.23
N ARG A 424 7.36 12.06 -19.41
CA ARG A 424 6.46 11.40 -20.36
C ARG A 424 4.98 11.64 -20.02
N THR A 425 4.65 11.62 -18.74
CA THR A 425 3.28 11.92 -18.29
C THR A 425 2.89 13.38 -18.58
N THR A 426 3.78 14.34 -18.32
CA THR A 426 3.54 15.76 -18.58
C THR A 426 3.57 16.11 -20.06
N GLU A 427 4.34 15.38 -20.87
CA GLU A 427 4.32 15.51 -22.33
C GLU A 427 2.96 15.08 -22.90
N THR A 428 2.34 14.05 -22.32
CA THR A 428 1.06 13.52 -22.80
C THR A 428 -0.14 14.32 -22.25
N TYR A 429 -0.09 14.74 -20.98
CA TYR A 429 -1.26 15.27 -20.27
C TYR A 429 -1.05 16.64 -19.60
N GLY A 430 0.20 17.13 -19.56
CA GLY A 430 0.56 18.38 -18.91
C GLY A 430 0.59 19.56 -19.88
N SER A 431 0.75 20.76 -19.33
CA SER A 431 1.05 21.96 -20.10
C SER A 431 2.48 21.94 -20.67
N PRO A 432 2.77 22.68 -21.75
CA PRO A 432 4.14 22.82 -22.27
C PRO A 432 5.14 23.27 -21.20
N ARG A 433 4.70 24.12 -20.27
CA ARG A 433 5.47 24.57 -19.12
C ARG A 433 5.80 23.44 -18.15
N GLU A 434 4.80 22.66 -17.75
CA GLU A 434 5.02 21.51 -16.84
C GLU A 434 5.96 20.48 -17.47
N SER A 435 5.80 20.22 -18.76
CA SER A 435 6.69 19.35 -19.54
C SER A 435 8.12 19.88 -19.55
N ALA A 436 8.33 21.16 -19.86
CA ALA A 436 9.65 21.78 -19.88
C ALA A 436 10.34 21.78 -18.50
N VAL A 437 9.59 21.99 -17.41
CA VAL A 437 10.15 21.90 -16.05
C VAL A 437 10.61 20.47 -15.74
N MET A 438 9.81 19.45 -16.09
CA MET A 438 10.21 18.05 -15.90
C MET A 438 11.35 17.64 -16.81
N GLU A 439 11.40 18.16 -18.04
CA GLU A 439 12.50 17.94 -18.97
C GLU A 439 13.81 18.52 -18.44
N ALA A 440 13.78 19.74 -17.89
CA ALA A 440 14.96 20.35 -17.26
C ALA A 440 15.46 19.50 -16.07
N CYS A 441 14.53 18.96 -15.26
CA CYS A 441 14.86 18.03 -14.18
C CYS A 441 15.49 16.74 -14.69
N LEU A 442 14.94 16.17 -15.76
CA LEU A 442 15.45 14.97 -16.42
C LEU A 442 16.85 15.20 -17.02
N GLY A 443 17.08 16.35 -17.66
CA GLY A 443 18.38 16.73 -18.18
C GLY A 443 19.44 16.81 -17.08
N HIS A 444 19.12 17.47 -15.94
CA HIS A 444 20.04 17.55 -14.81
C HIS A 444 20.40 16.17 -14.22
N ILE A 445 19.40 15.32 -13.96
CA ILE A 445 19.67 14.00 -13.36
C ILE A 445 20.36 13.05 -14.34
N THR A 446 20.16 13.20 -15.65
CA THR A 446 20.87 12.41 -16.67
C THR A 446 22.38 12.68 -16.68
N ALA A 447 22.81 13.86 -16.25
CA ALA A 447 24.21 14.22 -16.05
C ALA A 447 24.79 13.79 -14.69
N SER A 448 24.06 12.99 -13.92
CA SER A 448 24.41 12.54 -12.56
C SER A 448 24.10 11.05 -12.36
N GLY A 449 24.68 10.42 -11.31
CA GLY A 449 24.41 9.01 -11.00
C GLY A 449 25.13 8.01 -11.91
N ALA A 450 24.61 6.77 -12.00
CA ALA A 450 25.16 5.75 -12.88
C ALA A 450 24.68 5.93 -14.33
N GLY A 451 25.56 5.70 -15.30
CA GLY A 451 25.22 5.86 -16.73
C GLY A 451 25.03 7.33 -17.13
N VAL A 452 25.99 8.18 -16.76
CA VAL A 452 26.04 9.60 -17.12
C VAL A 452 26.11 9.76 -18.64
N ASP A 453 25.23 10.60 -19.19
CA ASP A 453 25.23 10.98 -20.60
C ASP A 453 25.10 12.50 -20.72
N PHE A 454 26.25 13.18 -20.86
CA PHE A 454 26.28 14.63 -20.94
C PHE A 454 25.65 15.18 -22.22
N ARG A 455 25.71 14.43 -23.33
CA ARG A 455 25.14 14.89 -24.60
C ARG A 455 23.62 14.91 -24.49
N ARG A 456 23.03 13.79 -24.08
CA ARG A 456 21.58 13.68 -23.89
C ARG A 456 21.06 14.63 -22.81
N ALA A 457 21.83 14.83 -21.75
CA ALA A 457 21.49 15.82 -20.73
C ALA A 457 21.41 17.25 -21.29
N LEU A 458 22.35 17.64 -22.17
CA LEU A 458 22.32 18.94 -22.84
C LEU A 458 21.18 19.05 -23.84
N GLU A 459 20.84 17.99 -24.57
CA GLU A 459 19.68 17.96 -25.47
C GLU A 459 18.38 18.28 -24.72
N HIS A 460 18.12 17.57 -23.61
CA HIS A 460 16.96 17.85 -22.74
C HIS A 460 16.97 19.28 -22.18
N LEU A 461 18.12 19.78 -21.73
CA LEU A 461 18.20 21.14 -21.19
C LEU A 461 18.02 22.22 -22.27
N ASN A 462 18.50 22.00 -23.50
CA ASN A 462 18.29 22.95 -24.60
C ASN A 462 16.80 23.04 -24.95
N SER A 463 16.15 21.90 -25.16
CA SER A 463 14.70 21.81 -25.42
C SER A 463 13.89 22.49 -24.32
N ALA A 464 14.21 22.19 -23.06
CA ALA A 464 13.54 22.79 -21.92
C ALA A 464 13.74 24.32 -21.85
N LEU A 465 14.97 24.81 -22.08
CA LEU A 465 15.30 26.23 -22.00
C LEU A 465 14.54 27.07 -23.04
N ASP A 466 14.36 26.57 -24.26
CA ASP A 466 13.61 27.26 -25.33
C ASP A 466 12.17 27.57 -24.88
N THR A 467 11.55 26.63 -24.16
CA THR A 467 10.19 26.81 -23.62
C THR A 467 10.18 27.65 -22.34
N LEU A 468 11.17 27.45 -21.46
CA LEU A 468 11.25 28.13 -20.16
C LEU A 468 11.61 29.62 -20.29
N GLU A 469 12.37 30.02 -21.31
CA GLU A 469 12.74 31.41 -21.55
C GLU A 469 11.54 32.32 -21.80
N THR A 470 10.55 31.81 -22.55
CA THR A 470 9.38 32.58 -22.97
C THR A 470 8.22 32.49 -21.98
N SER A 471 8.09 31.34 -21.30
CA SER A 471 6.87 31.03 -20.56
C SER A 471 7.11 30.34 -19.21
N GLY A 472 8.35 30.01 -18.84
CA GLY A 472 8.65 29.22 -17.65
C GLY A 472 8.67 29.99 -16.33
N PRO A 473 8.66 29.30 -15.18
CA PRO A 473 8.94 29.95 -13.90
C PRO A 473 10.38 30.49 -13.87
N THR A 474 10.56 31.78 -13.56
CA THR A 474 11.87 32.45 -13.55
C THR A 474 12.93 31.70 -12.75
N PHE A 475 12.56 31.16 -11.59
CA PHE A 475 13.46 30.36 -10.77
C PHE A 475 13.94 29.09 -11.48
N VAL A 476 13.03 28.34 -12.12
CA VAL A 476 13.39 27.10 -12.82
C VAL A 476 14.24 27.40 -14.06
N TYR A 477 13.96 28.51 -14.77
CA TYR A 477 14.78 28.96 -15.89
C TYR A 477 16.22 29.27 -15.47
N LYS A 478 16.41 30.11 -14.43
CA LYS A 478 17.75 30.40 -13.85
C LYS A 478 18.45 29.11 -13.43
N TRP A 479 17.73 28.23 -12.75
CA TRP A 479 18.24 26.93 -12.30
C TRP A 479 18.71 26.05 -13.47
N ALA A 480 17.92 25.95 -14.54
CA ALA A 480 18.25 25.16 -15.73
C ALA A 480 19.49 25.70 -16.46
N LEU A 481 19.62 27.02 -16.58
CA LEU A 481 20.83 27.66 -17.13
C LEU A 481 22.08 27.28 -16.33
N ARG A 482 22.00 27.33 -14.99
CA ARG A 482 23.11 26.91 -14.11
C ARG A 482 23.42 25.43 -14.28
N LYS A 483 22.43 24.55 -14.37
CA LYS A 483 22.68 23.11 -14.58
C LYS A 483 23.34 22.83 -15.93
N LYS A 484 22.93 23.55 -16.98
CA LYS A 484 23.60 23.51 -18.29
C LYS A 484 25.06 23.98 -18.18
N ALA A 485 25.31 25.09 -17.50
CA ALA A 485 26.66 25.58 -17.24
C ALA A 485 27.53 24.54 -16.50
N ILE A 486 26.95 23.85 -15.51
CA ILE A 486 27.64 22.80 -14.76
C ILE A 486 28.05 21.63 -15.66
N ILE A 487 27.15 21.20 -16.54
CA ILE A 487 27.43 20.10 -17.49
C ILE A 487 28.53 20.52 -18.48
N LEU A 488 28.49 21.75 -18.98
CA LEU A 488 29.48 22.26 -19.92
C LEU A 488 30.89 22.27 -19.34
N TYR A 489 31.09 22.74 -18.10
CA TYR A 489 32.44 22.68 -17.51
C TYR A 489 32.89 21.24 -17.24
N ARG A 490 31.97 20.32 -16.90
CA ARG A 490 32.30 18.89 -16.74
C ARG A 490 32.77 18.27 -18.07
N MET A 491 32.31 18.82 -19.20
CA MET A 491 32.80 18.49 -20.53
C MET A 491 34.03 19.32 -20.95
N SER A 492 34.65 20.07 -20.04
CA SER A 492 35.78 20.98 -20.30
C SER A 492 35.49 22.15 -21.25
N ARG A 493 34.21 22.51 -21.43
CA ARG A 493 33.76 23.66 -22.24
C ARG A 493 33.62 24.91 -21.36
N TYR A 494 34.73 25.36 -20.78
CA TYR A 494 34.74 26.43 -19.77
C TYR A 494 34.21 27.79 -20.28
N PRO A 495 34.56 28.27 -21.49
CA PRO A 495 34.05 29.56 -21.98
C PRO A 495 32.51 29.56 -22.09
N GLU A 496 31.94 28.49 -22.64
CA GLU A 496 30.48 28.35 -22.77
C GLU A 496 29.81 28.21 -21.41
N SER A 497 30.41 27.47 -20.48
CA SER A 497 29.93 27.37 -19.10
C SER A 497 29.79 28.75 -18.44
N LYS A 498 30.81 29.62 -18.60
CA LYS A 498 30.78 30.99 -18.05
C LYS A 498 29.63 31.82 -18.62
N ILE A 499 29.36 31.71 -19.93
CA ILE A 499 28.25 32.44 -20.59
C ILE A 499 26.92 32.08 -19.92
N PHE A 500 26.64 30.79 -19.68
CA PHE A 500 25.38 30.38 -19.06
C PHE A 500 25.26 30.76 -17.57
N PHE A 501 26.37 30.79 -16.82
CA PHE A 501 26.36 31.36 -15.46
C PHE A 501 26.05 32.86 -15.46
N GLN A 502 26.65 33.62 -16.38
CA GLN A 502 26.39 35.05 -16.54
C GLN A 502 24.94 35.31 -16.98
N GLN A 503 24.43 34.52 -17.93
CA GLN A 503 23.04 34.60 -18.37
C GLN A 503 22.06 34.34 -17.22
N ALA A 504 22.31 33.32 -16.39
CA ALA A 504 21.48 33.05 -15.21
C ALA A 504 21.49 34.21 -14.21
N LYS A 505 22.60 34.94 -14.09
CA LYS A 505 22.75 36.12 -13.22
C LYS A 505 22.08 37.37 -13.81
N SER A 506 22.00 37.49 -15.13
CA SER A 506 21.41 38.65 -15.81
C SER A 506 19.88 38.61 -15.91
N VAL A 507 19.22 37.50 -15.53
CA VAL A 507 17.75 37.40 -15.49
C VAL A 507 17.20 38.37 -14.43
N ARG A 508 16.58 39.48 -14.87
CA ARG A 508 16.03 40.54 -14.00
C ARG A 508 14.50 40.58 -13.92
N HIS A 509 13.80 39.96 -14.87
CA HIS A 509 12.34 40.05 -14.97
C HIS A 509 11.66 38.79 -14.43
N GLU A 510 10.65 38.96 -13.57
CA GLU A 510 9.75 37.88 -13.18
C GLU A 510 8.77 37.62 -14.32
N ILE A 511 8.74 36.37 -14.79
CA ILE A 511 7.73 35.91 -15.74
C ILE A 511 6.43 35.75 -14.94
N VAL A 512 5.42 36.54 -15.29
CA VAL A 512 4.12 36.51 -14.59
C VAL A 512 3.42 35.19 -14.91
N LEU A 513 3.30 34.33 -13.91
CA LEU A 513 2.60 33.05 -14.03
C LEU A 513 1.09 33.22 -13.76
N PRO A 514 0.22 32.43 -14.42
CA PRO A 514 -1.17 32.28 -14.03
C PRO A 514 -1.30 31.90 -12.54
N PRO A 515 -2.37 32.33 -11.83
CA PRO A 515 -2.54 32.03 -10.41
C PRO A 515 -2.47 30.54 -10.06
N SER A 516 -3.03 29.67 -10.92
CA SER A 516 -2.98 28.21 -10.78
C SER A 516 -1.54 27.67 -10.75
N ASP A 517 -0.67 28.27 -11.57
CA ASP A 517 0.69 27.78 -11.80
C ASP A 517 1.66 28.40 -10.81
N LYS A 518 1.36 29.62 -10.35
CA LYS A 518 2.09 30.27 -9.26
C LYS A 518 2.13 29.40 -8.02
N GLN A 519 1.03 28.71 -7.69
CA GLN A 519 0.99 27.80 -6.55
C GLN A 519 1.78 26.50 -6.81
N THR A 520 1.71 25.93 -8.01
CA THR A 520 2.39 24.68 -8.40
C THR A 520 3.91 24.80 -8.44
N PHE A 521 4.42 25.92 -8.96
CA PHE A 521 5.86 26.15 -9.15
C PHE A 521 6.51 26.97 -8.02
N CYS A 522 5.75 27.32 -6.98
CA CYS A 522 6.24 28.11 -5.86
C CYS A 522 7.35 27.35 -5.11
N VAL A 523 8.48 28.02 -4.92
CA VAL A 523 9.59 27.59 -4.08
C VAL A 523 9.82 28.61 -2.97
N SER A 524 10.45 28.21 -1.86
CA SER A 524 10.71 29.13 -0.76
C SER A 524 11.86 30.10 -1.09
N ASP A 525 11.87 31.26 -0.44
CA ASP A 525 12.99 32.22 -0.56
C ASP A 525 14.32 31.59 -0.15
N LEU A 526 14.30 30.65 0.81
CA LEU A 526 15.47 29.87 1.21
C LEU A 526 16.00 29.04 0.04
N GLN A 527 15.15 28.36 -0.73
CA GLN A 527 15.57 27.61 -1.91
C GLN A 527 16.14 28.50 -3.02
N VAL A 528 15.62 29.72 -3.16
CA VAL A 528 16.16 30.70 -4.12
C VAL A 528 17.56 31.14 -3.70
N LEU A 529 17.73 31.52 -2.43
CA LEU A 529 19.02 31.93 -1.86
C LEU A 529 20.06 30.80 -1.94
N GLU A 530 19.66 29.57 -1.62
CA GLU A 530 20.54 28.40 -1.73
C GLU A 530 20.99 28.16 -3.18
N ASP A 531 20.08 28.20 -4.15
CA ASP A 531 20.46 27.98 -5.55
C ASP A 531 21.34 29.11 -6.10
N ASP A 532 21.11 30.36 -5.67
CA ASP A 532 21.98 31.48 -6.01
C ASP A 532 23.40 31.28 -5.46
N LEU A 533 23.52 30.91 -4.18
CA LEU A 533 24.81 30.58 -3.56
C LEU A 533 25.55 29.46 -4.29
N ILE A 534 24.84 28.40 -4.67
CA ILE A 534 25.41 27.28 -5.42
C ILE A 534 25.86 27.73 -6.80
N GLY A 535 25.06 28.55 -7.47
CA GLY A 535 25.46 29.17 -8.73
C GLY A 535 26.81 29.88 -8.60
N GLU A 536 27.00 30.67 -7.54
CA GLU A 536 28.24 31.39 -7.31
C GLU A 536 29.44 30.48 -7.01
N ILE A 537 29.24 29.42 -6.22
CA ILE A 537 30.28 28.42 -5.93
C ILE A 537 30.72 27.74 -7.24
N TYR A 538 29.78 27.23 -8.04
CA TYR A 538 30.10 26.47 -9.23
C TYR A 538 30.64 27.34 -10.38
N GLU A 539 30.29 28.63 -10.44
CA GLU A 539 30.85 29.58 -11.41
C GLU A 539 32.37 29.76 -11.22
N THR A 540 32.89 29.60 -10.00
CA THR A 540 34.34 29.73 -9.74
C THR A 540 35.18 28.62 -10.37
N ILE A 541 34.60 27.44 -10.59
CA ILE A 541 35.29 26.29 -11.18
C ILE A 541 35.77 26.59 -12.61
N PRO A 542 34.91 26.97 -13.58
CA PRO A 542 35.37 27.33 -14.92
C PRO A 542 36.30 28.54 -14.91
N MET A 543 36.21 29.47 -13.94
CA MET A 543 37.18 30.59 -13.80
C MET A 543 38.59 30.07 -13.51
N ILE A 544 38.74 29.16 -12.54
CA ILE A 544 40.02 28.50 -12.20
C ILE A 544 40.60 27.81 -13.44
N PHE A 545 39.77 27.04 -14.16
CA PHE A 545 40.23 26.33 -15.36
C PHE A 545 40.51 27.24 -16.56
N SER A 546 39.97 28.45 -16.59
CA SER A 546 40.25 29.48 -17.59
C SER A 546 41.46 30.36 -17.23
N GLY A 547 42.07 30.14 -16.06
CA GLY A 547 43.26 30.88 -15.59
C GLY A 547 42.96 32.08 -14.70
N GLU A 548 41.70 32.41 -14.42
CA GLU A 548 41.26 33.51 -13.56
C GLU A 548 41.33 33.13 -12.06
N ASN A 549 42.45 32.54 -11.63
CA ASN A 549 42.58 31.91 -10.32
C ASN A 549 42.47 32.89 -9.15
N GLU A 550 43.03 34.10 -9.28
CA GLU A 550 43.01 35.13 -8.23
C GLU A 550 41.60 35.65 -7.96
N GLU A 551 40.87 36.00 -9.03
CA GLU A 551 39.48 36.44 -8.97
C GLU A 551 38.58 35.34 -8.39
N ALA A 552 38.78 34.09 -8.84
CA ALA A 552 38.05 32.93 -8.34
C ALA A 552 38.32 32.70 -6.84
N LEU A 553 39.58 32.78 -6.40
CA LEU A 553 39.94 32.62 -5.00
C LEU A 553 39.34 33.73 -4.15
N LYS A 554 39.45 35.00 -4.57
CA LYS A 554 38.86 36.13 -3.86
C LYS A 554 37.36 35.93 -3.65
N LYS A 555 36.64 35.57 -4.72
CA LYS A 555 35.20 35.28 -4.67
C LYS A 555 34.88 34.14 -3.72
N MET A 556 35.60 33.02 -3.79
CA MET A 556 35.40 31.88 -2.89
C MET A 556 35.71 32.20 -1.43
N MET A 557 36.72 33.01 -1.15
CA MET A 557 37.05 33.44 0.22
C MET A 557 35.95 34.35 0.78
N THR A 558 35.44 35.30 0.00
CA THR A 558 34.29 36.12 0.40
C THR A 558 33.04 35.26 0.65
N LEU A 559 32.78 34.27 -0.21
CA LEU A 559 31.68 33.31 0.00
C LEU A 559 31.89 32.53 1.29
N TYR A 560 33.11 32.01 1.52
CA TYR A 560 33.47 31.27 2.73
C TYR A 560 33.21 32.10 3.99
N GLU A 561 33.69 33.34 4.05
CA GLU A 561 33.45 34.25 5.17
C GLU A 561 31.96 34.52 5.41
N THR A 562 31.17 34.60 4.33
CA THR A 562 29.73 34.89 4.42
C THR A 562 28.91 33.72 4.95
N ILE A 563 29.30 32.48 4.61
CA ILE A 563 28.47 31.28 4.82
C ILE A 563 29.05 30.28 5.82
N HIS A 564 30.31 30.41 6.24
CA HIS A 564 31.01 29.40 7.05
C HIS A 564 30.25 29.03 8.33
N ASP A 565 29.59 29.97 8.99
CA ASP A 565 28.88 29.69 10.25
C ASP A 565 27.44 29.20 10.05
N ARG A 566 26.89 29.32 8.84
CA ARG A 566 25.46 29.07 8.56
C ARG A 566 25.21 27.89 7.62
N TYR A 567 26.24 27.44 6.91
CA TYR A 567 26.11 26.51 5.78
C TYR A 567 27.04 25.29 5.89
N THR A 568 27.64 25.04 7.05
CA THR A 568 28.64 23.95 7.24
C THR A 568 28.12 22.57 6.86
N ASP A 569 26.83 22.35 7.02
CA ASP A 569 26.20 21.03 6.93
C ASP A 569 25.66 20.74 5.52
N HIS A 570 25.90 21.64 4.57
CA HIS A 570 25.35 21.57 3.22
C HIS A 570 26.33 20.91 2.21
N PRO A 571 25.87 20.02 1.30
CA PRO A 571 26.72 19.28 0.34
C PRO A 571 27.55 20.10 -0.66
N ASP A 572 27.25 21.38 -0.83
CA ASP A 572 28.06 22.25 -1.69
C ASP A 572 29.03 23.12 -0.88
N TYR A 573 28.94 23.09 0.46
CA TYR A 573 29.95 23.71 1.30
C TYR A 573 31.30 23.00 1.16
N ASP A 574 31.30 21.67 1.10
CA ASP A 574 32.50 20.91 0.80
C ASP A 574 33.01 21.11 -0.64
N VAL A 575 32.12 21.45 -1.58
CA VAL A 575 32.49 21.85 -2.94
C VAL A 575 33.23 23.18 -2.92
N LEU A 576 32.75 24.17 -2.15
CA LEU A 576 33.46 25.42 -1.94
C LEU A 576 34.87 25.19 -1.35
N LEU A 577 34.96 24.41 -0.26
CA LEU A 577 36.25 24.06 0.36
C LEU A 577 37.20 23.38 -0.63
N ASN A 578 36.69 22.45 -1.43
CA ASN A 578 37.48 21.77 -2.45
C ASN A 578 37.92 22.73 -3.57
N SER A 579 37.05 23.63 -4.01
CA SER A 579 37.39 24.62 -5.05
C SER A 579 38.43 25.63 -4.57
N ILE A 580 38.42 26.02 -3.28
CA ILE A 580 39.49 26.84 -2.68
C ILE A 580 40.82 26.10 -2.75
N GLY A 581 40.85 24.81 -2.36
CA GLY A 581 42.05 23.98 -2.50
C GLY A 581 42.54 23.89 -3.96
N LEU A 582 41.61 23.77 -4.91
CA LEU A 582 41.92 23.75 -6.34
C LEU A 582 42.54 25.06 -6.84
N ALA A 583 42.07 26.21 -6.36
CA ALA A 583 42.66 27.51 -6.70
C ALA A 583 44.08 27.66 -6.14
N PHE A 584 44.34 27.21 -4.90
CA PHE A 584 45.71 27.18 -4.36
C PHE A 584 46.63 26.25 -5.15
N GLN A 585 46.15 25.05 -5.50
CA GLN A 585 46.92 24.08 -6.26
C GLN A 585 47.27 24.58 -7.67
N ARG A 586 46.31 25.16 -8.39
CA ARG A 586 46.48 25.54 -9.82
C ARG A 586 46.99 26.97 -10.00
N GLY A 587 46.51 27.91 -9.20
CA GLY A 587 46.83 29.33 -9.33
C GLY A 587 48.14 29.72 -8.66
N TYR A 588 48.41 29.16 -7.48
CA TYR A 588 49.56 29.56 -6.66
C TYR A 588 50.62 28.46 -6.50
N GLN A 589 50.33 27.25 -6.97
CA GLN A 589 51.14 26.05 -6.76
C GLN A 589 51.45 25.77 -5.27
N ASP A 590 50.61 26.29 -4.37
CA ASP A 590 50.75 26.12 -2.92
C ASP A 590 50.09 24.80 -2.49
N LEU A 591 50.85 23.71 -2.63
CA LEU A 591 50.41 22.36 -2.31
C LEU A 591 50.06 22.18 -0.82
N PRO A 592 50.83 22.74 0.16
CA PRO A 592 50.46 22.65 1.57
C PRO A 592 49.09 23.27 1.88
N ARG A 593 48.81 24.49 1.39
CA ARG A 593 47.49 25.10 1.60
C ARG A 593 46.39 24.35 0.86
N ALA A 594 46.65 23.90 -0.37
CA ALA A 594 45.69 23.09 -1.10
C ALA A 594 45.29 21.83 -0.33
N LEU A 595 46.26 21.14 0.28
CA LEU A 595 46.02 19.96 1.11
C LEU A 595 45.20 20.28 2.36
N GLU A 596 45.46 21.42 3.02
CA GLU A 596 44.67 21.88 4.17
C GLU A 596 43.18 22.00 3.79
N TRP A 597 42.90 22.68 2.68
CA TRP A 597 41.53 22.90 2.20
C TRP A 597 40.85 21.62 1.72
N TYR A 598 41.58 20.75 1.01
CA TYR A 598 41.05 19.44 0.65
C TYR A 598 40.76 18.57 1.88
N THR A 599 41.58 18.65 2.92
CA THR A 599 41.34 17.93 4.18
C THR A 599 40.09 18.46 4.89
N LYS A 600 39.87 19.78 4.90
CA LYS A 600 38.61 20.38 5.40
C LYS A 600 37.41 19.88 4.60
N SER A 601 37.49 19.85 3.27
CA SER A 601 36.44 19.31 2.39
C SER A 601 36.17 17.83 2.69
N LEU A 602 37.22 17.02 2.83
CA LEU A 602 37.08 15.58 3.12
C LEU A 602 36.41 15.35 4.47
N LYS A 603 36.78 16.13 5.50
CA LYS A 603 36.15 16.05 6.83
C LYS A 603 34.64 16.30 6.72
N GLN A 604 34.20 17.29 5.96
CA GLN A 604 32.78 17.53 5.73
C GLN A 604 32.11 16.39 4.96
N ARG A 605 32.71 15.92 3.87
CA ARG A 605 32.19 14.78 3.08
C ARG A 605 32.14 13.47 3.85
N SER A 606 33.04 13.26 4.81
CA SER A 606 33.07 12.04 5.63
C SER A 606 31.81 11.88 6.49
N LEU A 607 31.16 12.99 6.86
CA LEU A 607 29.86 12.97 7.53
C LEU A 607 28.76 12.40 6.62
N LEU A 608 28.96 12.43 5.30
CA LEU A 608 27.96 12.11 4.28
C LEU A 608 28.19 10.75 3.60
N VAL A 609 29.26 10.03 3.96
CA VAL A 609 29.70 8.80 3.28
C VAL A 609 28.63 7.70 3.29
N ARG A 610 27.85 7.60 4.37
CA ARG A 610 26.78 6.58 4.50
C ARG A 610 25.58 6.85 3.61
N ILE A 611 25.43 8.08 3.12
CA ILE A 611 24.29 8.55 2.32
C ILE A 611 24.66 8.58 0.84
N ASN A 612 25.84 9.13 0.54
CA ASN A 612 26.39 9.16 -0.81
C ASN A 612 27.88 8.87 -0.79
N PRO A 613 28.28 7.58 -0.89
CA PRO A 613 29.68 7.18 -0.88
C PRO A 613 30.51 7.85 -1.98
N GLN A 614 29.87 8.18 -3.12
CA GLN A 614 30.53 8.80 -4.27
C GLN A 614 30.95 10.24 -3.99
N SER A 615 30.35 10.89 -2.98
CA SER A 615 30.68 12.28 -2.64
C SER A 615 32.15 12.45 -2.23
N MET A 616 32.81 11.45 -1.64
CA MET A 616 34.21 11.59 -1.19
C MET A 616 35.25 11.50 -2.32
N LEU A 617 34.91 10.91 -3.47
CA LEU A 617 35.89 10.51 -4.48
C LEU A 617 36.69 11.68 -5.05
N VAL A 618 36.04 12.81 -5.34
CA VAL A 618 36.71 13.97 -5.93
C VAL A 618 37.79 14.51 -4.98
N THR A 619 37.47 14.68 -3.70
CA THR A 619 38.41 15.21 -2.71
C THR A 619 39.54 14.21 -2.42
N LEU A 620 39.24 12.90 -2.34
CA LEU A 620 40.25 11.86 -2.18
C LEU A 620 41.24 11.84 -3.35
N ASN A 621 40.74 11.97 -4.59
CA ASN A 621 41.59 12.05 -5.78
C ASN A 621 42.49 13.29 -5.75
N ASN A 622 41.98 14.44 -5.31
CA ASN A 622 42.76 15.66 -5.18
C ASN A 622 43.85 15.53 -4.11
N ILE A 623 43.53 14.95 -2.96
CA ILE A 623 44.51 14.66 -1.89
C ILE A 623 45.59 13.69 -2.37
N ALA A 624 45.17 12.59 -3.03
CA ALA A 624 46.09 11.60 -3.59
C ALA A 624 47.03 12.22 -4.63
N MET A 625 46.51 13.12 -5.48
CA MET A 625 47.31 13.87 -6.45
C MET A 625 48.35 14.76 -5.77
N ILE A 626 48.01 15.43 -4.66
CA ILE A 626 48.99 16.21 -3.89
C ILE A 626 50.05 15.27 -3.30
N LYS A 627 49.65 14.20 -2.61
CA LYS A 627 50.60 13.26 -1.99
C LYS A 627 51.55 12.64 -3.01
N LEU A 628 51.07 12.33 -4.21
CA LEU A 628 51.89 11.86 -5.32
C LEU A 628 52.93 12.90 -5.75
N ARG A 629 52.53 14.19 -5.82
CA ARG A 629 53.44 15.30 -6.17
C ARG A 629 54.46 15.61 -5.08
N THR A 630 54.13 15.36 -3.81
CA THR A 630 55.03 15.61 -2.67
C THR A 630 55.88 14.39 -2.27
N GLY A 631 55.67 13.22 -2.88
CA GLY A 631 56.45 12.00 -2.62
C GLY A 631 56.01 11.18 -1.40
N ASP A 632 54.84 11.48 -0.81
CA ASP A 632 54.35 10.93 0.47
C ASP A 632 53.42 9.71 0.29
N LEU A 633 53.87 8.68 -0.42
CA LEU A 633 53.06 7.50 -0.77
C LEU A 633 52.87 6.49 0.39
N GLY A 634 53.65 6.59 1.47
CA GLY A 634 53.71 5.59 2.55
C GLY A 634 52.54 5.60 3.55
N THR A 635 51.61 6.56 3.49
CA THR A 635 50.55 6.75 4.50
C THR A 635 49.13 6.63 3.94
N CYS A 636 48.95 6.00 2.78
CA CYS A 636 47.64 5.76 2.18
C CYS A 636 47.04 4.43 2.71
N SER A 637 46.58 4.42 3.96
CA SER A 637 45.74 3.37 4.55
C SER A 637 44.38 3.92 4.94
#